data_AF-A0A183HMD5-F1
#
_entry.id   AF-A0A183HMD5-F1
#
_cell.length_a   1.000
_cell.length_b   1.000
_cell.length_c   1.000
_cell.angle_alpha   90.00
_cell.angle_beta   90.00
_cell.angle_gamma   90.00
#
_symmetry.space_group_name_H-M   'P 1'
#
loop_
_entity.id
_entity.type
_entity.pdbx_description
1 polymer ?
#
loop_
_entity_poly.entity_id
_entity_poly.type
_entity_poly.pdbx_seq_one_letter_code
_entity_poly.pdbx_strand_id
1 'polypeptide(L)'
;MLIAHLQDRFPNFLNEVPPISDLQAFYKESKKRFDEDEAFKARAYQCVIKLQSFDPDFVKAWQMICDVSRKDFSQIYDRLDINIVERGESFYQKHMVELVKELDKLGVLELDEGRKILRVGQEVPLTVVKSDGGFTYDTSDLAALKYRLFVDKADWVIYVVDAGQSLHFELVYAAGQKLGWYSPTEKRVELVSFGLVLGEDKKKFKTRSGDTVRLTDLLDEGMKRAEAKLLEKERDKVSI
;
A
#
# COMPACT_ATOMS: atom_id res chain seq x y z
N MET A 1 -0.72 -12.89 9.73
CA MET A 1 -1.48 -12.45 10.92
C MET A 1 -2.99 -12.46 10.67
N LEU A 2 -3.50 -11.66 9.72
CA LEU A 2 -4.93 -11.58 9.43
C LEU A 2 -5.55 -12.93 9.03
N ILE A 3 -4.89 -13.69 8.14
CA ILE A 3 -5.37 -15.02 7.72
C ILE A 3 -5.43 -16.00 8.90
N ALA A 4 -4.39 -16.05 9.73
CA ALA A 4 -4.39 -16.88 10.94
C ALA A 4 -5.54 -16.50 11.90
N HIS A 5 -5.84 -15.19 12.01
CA HIS A 5 -6.95 -14.72 12.82
C HIS A 5 -8.31 -15.10 12.21
N LEU A 6 -8.44 -15.00 10.88
CA LEU A 6 -9.62 -15.40 10.13
C LEU A 6 -9.93 -16.88 10.33
N GLN A 7 -8.92 -17.75 10.23
CA GLN A 7 -9.07 -19.19 10.43
C GLN A 7 -9.62 -19.54 11.81
N ASP A 8 -9.22 -18.82 12.85
CA ASP A 8 -9.70 -19.06 14.21
C ASP A 8 -11.11 -18.49 14.44
N ARG A 9 -11.42 -17.30 13.91
CA ARG A 9 -12.70 -16.63 14.12
C ARG A 9 -13.81 -17.17 13.23
N PHE A 10 -13.46 -17.60 12.03
CA PHE A 10 -14.39 -18.09 11.02
C PHE A 10 -13.81 -19.36 10.37
N PRO A 11 -13.81 -20.51 11.06
CA PRO A 11 -13.25 -21.76 10.51
C PRO A 11 -13.89 -22.18 9.17
N ASN A 12 -15.15 -21.80 8.93
CA ASN A 12 -15.89 -22.10 7.72
C ASN A 12 -15.74 -21.03 6.61
N PHE A 13 -14.76 -20.13 6.69
CA PHE A 13 -14.55 -19.05 5.70
C PHE A 13 -14.44 -19.55 4.26
N LEU A 14 -14.07 -20.81 4.03
CA LEU A 14 -14.02 -21.40 2.69
C LEU A 14 -15.41 -21.58 2.06
N ASN A 15 -16.46 -21.74 2.87
CA ASN A 15 -17.82 -22.00 2.41
C ASN A 15 -18.75 -20.79 2.63
N GLU A 16 -18.42 -19.91 3.58
CA GLU A 16 -19.25 -18.77 3.98
C GLU A 16 -18.45 -17.48 3.97
N VAL A 17 -19.06 -16.39 3.52
CA VAL A 17 -18.43 -15.06 3.59
C VAL A 17 -18.42 -14.61 5.05
N PRO A 18 -17.24 -14.39 5.64
CA PRO A 18 -17.14 -14.00 7.04
C PRO A 18 -17.72 -12.58 7.23
N PRO A 19 -18.56 -12.33 8.26
CA PRO A 19 -19.16 -11.03 8.52
C PRO A 19 -18.15 -10.08 9.18
N ILE A 20 -17.09 -9.71 8.45
CA ILE A 20 -16.10 -8.73 8.91
C ILE A 20 -16.64 -7.34 8.57
N SER A 21 -17.15 -6.63 9.57
CA SER A 21 -17.70 -5.28 9.40
C SER A 21 -16.69 -4.16 9.68
N ASP A 22 -15.68 -4.40 10.51
CA ASP A 22 -14.63 -3.42 10.84
C ASP A 22 -13.25 -4.08 10.72
N LEU A 23 -12.59 -3.85 9.58
CA LEU A 23 -11.27 -4.39 9.31
C LEU A 23 -10.19 -3.80 10.24
N GLN A 24 -10.37 -2.58 10.75
CA GLN A 24 -9.43 -1.95 11.68
C GLN A 24 -9.49 -2.64 13.04
N ALA A 25 -10.69 -2.94 13.55
CA ALA A 25 -10.88 -3.71 14.77
C ALA A 25 -10.29 -5.13 14.61
N PHE A 26 -10.61 -5.80 13.50
CA PHE A 26 -10.07 -7.13 13.18
C PHE A 26 -8.53 -7.14 13.11
N TYR A 27 -7.92 -6.10 12.52
CA TYR A 27 -6.48 -5.92 12.53
C TYR A 27 -5.92 -5.75 13.94
N LYS A 28 -6.50 -4.86 14.76
CA LYS A 28 -6.06 -4.63 16.15
C LYS A 28 -6.13 -5.92 16.99
N GLU A 29 -7.20 -6.69 16.88
CA GLU A 29 -7.34 -8.00 17.55
C GLU A 29 -6.25 -8.97 17.11
N SER A 30 -6.03 -9.09 15.79
CA SER A 30 -5.00 -9.97 15.25
C SER A 30 -3.58 -9.55 15.66
N LYS A 31 -3.33 -8.24 15.78
CA LYS A 31 -2.05 -7.67 16.23
C LYS A 31 -1.78 -7.97 17.70
N LYS A 32 -2.78 -7.79 18.56
CA LYS A 32 -2.68 -8.17 19.96
C LYS A 32 -2.29 -9.64 20.11
N ARG A 33 -2.95 -10.54 19.37
CA ARG A 33 -2.62 -11.98 19.39
C ARG A 33 -1.22 -12.27 18.85
N PHE A 34 -0.77 -11.55 17.84
CA PHE A 34 0.59 -11.70 17.31
C PHE A 34 1.67 -11.32 18.32
N ASP A 35 1.40 -10.34 19.17
CA ASP A 35 2.35 -9.86 20.17
C ASP A 35 2.33 -10.71 21.47
N GLU A 36 1.18 -11.32 21.80
CA GLU A 36 0.97 -12.04 23.07
C GLU A 36 1.04 -13.58 22.95
N ASP A 37 0.80 -14.16 21.77
CA ASP A 37 0.70 -15.62 21.55
C ASP A 37 1.75 -16.10 20.53
N GLU A 38 2.81 -16.74 21.04
CA GLU A 38 3.91 -17.29 20.22
C GLU A 38 3.45 -18.40 19.26
N ALA A 39 2.44 -19.19 19.62
CA ALA A 39 1.90 -20.21 18.72
C ALA A 39 1.11 -19.58 17.57
N PHE A 40 0.33 -18.53 17.86
CA PHE A 40 -0.34 -17.74 16.84
C PHE A 40 0.65 -17.00 15.94
N LYS A 41 1.73 -16.44 16.49
CA LYS A 41 2.81 -15.80 15.74
C LYS A 41 3.49 -16.76 14.77
N ALA A 42 3.83 -17.97 15.20
CA ALA A 42 4.37 -19.01 14.33
C ALA A 42 3.40 -19.35 13.18
N ARG A 43 2.11 -19.55 13.46
CA ARG A 43 1.08 -19.77 12.43
C ARG A 43 0.94 -18.58 11.47
N ALA A 44 1.02 -17.36 11.99
CA ALA A 44 0.95 -16.15 11.18
C ALA A 44 2.09 -16.07 10.15
N TYR A 45 3.32 -16.50 10.50
CA TYR A 45 4.42 -16.62 9.53
C TYR A 45 4.17 -17.72 8.51
N GLN A 46 3.68 -18.89 8.94
CA GLN A 46 3.33 -19.98 8.01
C GLN A 46 2.26 -19.56 7.00
N CYS A 47 1.26 -18.77 7.41
CA CYS A 47 0.25 -18.23 6.51
C CYS A 47 0.85 -17.35 5.40
N VAL A 48 1.90 -16.57 5.70
CA VAL A 48 2.57 -15.73 4.69
C VAL A 48 3.29 -16.60 3.67
N ILE A 49 3.98 -17.64 4.11
CA ILE A 49 4.66 -18.59 3.22
C ILE A 49 3.64 -19.25 2.29
N LYS A 50 2.51 -19.73 2.85
CA LYS A 50 1.42 -20.35 2.10
C LYS A 50 0.78 -19.41 1.07
N LEU A 51 0.57 -18.15 1.45
CA LEU A 51 0.07 -17.13 0.53
C LEU A 51 1.07 -16.85 -0.60
N GLN A 52 2.37 -16.75 -0.28
CA GLN A 52 3.42 -16.53 -1.26
C GLN A 52 3.61 -17.72 -2.21
N SER A 53 3.30 -18.95 -1.77
CA SER A 53 3.28 -20.14 -2.61
C SER A 53 1.99 -20.31 -3.43
N PHE A 54 1.09 -19.32 -3.44
CA PHE A 54 -0.21 -19.36 -4.13
C PHE A 54 -1.10 -20.54 -3.70
N ASP A 55 -1.07 -20.92 -2.42
CA ASP A 55 -1.97 -21.94 -1.88
C ASP A 55 -3.43 -21.47 -2.02
N PRO A 56 -4.32 -22.20 -2.73
CA PRO A 56 -5.65 -21.71 -3.11
C PRO A 56 -6.52 -21.24 -1.93
N ASP A 57 -6.45 -21.94 -0.80
CA ASP A 57 -7.26 -21.62 0.38
C ASP A 57 -6.80 -20.32 1.04
N PHE A 58 -5.48 -20.10 1.06
CA PHE A 58 -4.87 -18.88 1.62
C PHE A 58 -5.07 -17.68 0.70
N VAL A 59 -5.01 -17.89 -0.62
CA VAL A 59 -5.35 -16.85 -1.61
C VAL A 59 -6.82 -16.47 -1.48
N LYS A 60 -7.73 -17.44 -1.30
CA LYS A 60 -9.15 -17.18 -1.06
C LYS A 60 -9.37 -16.39 0.24
N ALA A 61 -8.72 -16.78 1.33
CA ALA A 61 -8.76 -16.05 2.60
C ALA A 61 -8.29 -14.59 2.44
N TRP A 62 -7.16 -14.39 1.75
CA TRP A 62 -6.62 -13.06 1.46
C TRP A 62 -7.59 -12.22 0.63
N GLN A 63 -8.16 -12.79 -0.43
CA GLN A 63 -9.10 -12.11 -1.32
C GLN A 63 -10.33 -11.62 -0.54
N MET A 64 -10.89 -12.46 0.35
CA MET A 64 -12.02 -12.06 1.21
C MET A 64 -11.69 -10.87 2.10
N ILE A 65 -10.50 -10.85 2.69
CA ILE A 65 -10.03 -9.73 3.52
C ILE A 65 -9.90 -8.46 2.67
N CYS A 66 -9.33 -8.57 1.47
CA CYS A 66 -9.22 -7.45 0.53
C CYS A 66 -10.59 -6.94 0.08
N ASP A 67 -11.56 -7.81 -0.19
CA ASP A 67 -12.90 -7.42 -0.65
C ASP A 67 -13.66 -6.62 0.41
N VAL A 68 -13.51 -6.98 1.70
CA VAL A 68 -14.02 -6.17 2.81
C VAL A 68 -13.40 -4.77 2.79
N SER A 69 -12.07 -4.68 2.64
CA SER A 69 -11.38 -3.39 2.56
C SER A 69 -11.82 -2.57 1.34
N ARG A 70 -12.01 -3.20 0.18
CA ARG A 70 -12.45 -2.53 -1.06
C ARG A 70 -13.84 -1.94 -0.91
N LYS A 71 -14.74 -2.62 -0.21
CA LYS A 71 -16.09 -2.11 0.06
C LYS A 71 -16.06 -0.82 0.88
N ASP A 72 -15.17 -0.74 1.87
CA ASP A 72 -15.01 0.47 2.69
C ASP A 72 -14.37 1.61 1.87
N PHE A 73 -13.36 1.31 1.06
CA PHE A 73 -12.74 2.31 0.19
C PHE A 73 -13.68 2.81 -0.92
N SER A 74 -14.51 1.94 -1.52
CA SER A 74 -15.48 2.33 -2.55
C SER A 74 -16.41 3.43 -2.05
N GLN A 75 -16.92 3.31 -0.82
CA GLN A 75 -17.80 4.34 -0.23
C GLN A 75 -17.09 5.71 -0.11
N ILE A 76 -15.79 5.70 0.19
CA ILE A 76 -14.98 6.92 0.25
C ILE A 76 -14.80 7.50 -1.15
N TYR A 77 -14.44 6.66 -2.12
CA TYR A 77 -14.22 7.09 -3.50
C TYR A 77 -15.50 7.64 -4.13
N ASP A 78 -16.65 7.01 -3.91
CA ASP A 78 -17.95 7.46 -4.39
C ASP A 78 -18.32 8.85 -3.84
N ARG A 79 -18.05 9.09 -2.55
CA ARG A 79 -18.30 10.40 -1.91
C ARG A 79 -17.40 11.51 -2.43
N LEU A 80 -16.21 11.15 -2.91
CA LEU A 80 -15.21 12.09 -3.41
C LEU A 80 -15.18 12.17 -4.94
N ASP A 81 -16.06 11.45 -5.62
CA ASP A 81 -16.10 11.32 -7.08
C ASP A 81 -14.74 10.89 -7.67
N ILE A 82 -14.11 9.88 -7.05
CA ILE A 82 -12.81 9.34 -7.45
C ILE A 82 -13.01 8.05 -8.23
N ASN A 83 -12.48 8.01 -9.45
CA ASN A 83 -12.35 6.78 -10.23
C ASN A 83 -10.92 6.24 -10.14
N ILE A 84 -10.76 5.00 -9.69
CA ILE A 84 -9.46 4.35 -9.52
C ILE A 84 -9.48 2.92 -10.04
N VAL A 85 -8.43 2.55 -10.78
CA VAL A 85 -8.15 1.16 -11.14
C VAL A 85 -7.13 0.62 -10.14
N GLU A 86 -7.58 -0.28 -9.26
CA GLU A 86 -6.72 -0.88 -8.25
C GLU A 86 -5.64 -1.76 -8.90
N ARG A 87 -4.37 -1.49 -8.55
CA ARG A 87 -3.24 -2.34 -8.90
C ARG A 87 -2.23 -2.36 -7.75
N GLY A 88 -2.51 -3.17 -6.74
CA GLY A 88 -1.68 -3.31 -5.54
C GLY A 88 -0.38 -4.10 -5.78
N GLU A 89 0.47 -4.18 -4.77
CA GLU A 89 1.77 -4.89 -4.82
C GLU A 89 1.64 -6.36 -5.23
N SER A 90 0.53 -7.02 -4.86
CA SER A 90 0.25 -8.41 -5.21
C SER A 90 0.24 -8.64 -6.72
N PHE A 91 -0.17 -7.65 -7.52
CA PHE A 91 -0.10 -7.70 -8.98
C PHE A 91 1.34 -7.90 -9.48
N TYR A 92 2.30 -7.26 -8.82
CA TYR A 92 3.71 -7.26 -9.23
C TYR A 92 4.51 -8.44 -8.65
N GLN A 93 3.89 -9.34 -7.87
CA GLN A 93 4.62 -10.42 -7.20
C GLN A 93 5.46 -11.28 -8.15
N LYS A 94 4.90 -11.67 -9.30
CA LYS A 94 5.64 -12.43 -10.33
C LYS A 94 6.72 -11.57 -11.00
N HIS A 95 6.40 -10.31 -11.28
CA HIS A 95 7.33 -9.36 -11.88
C HIS A 95 8.52 -9.03 -10.98
N MET A 96 8.36 -9.04 -9.65
CA MET A 96 9.46 -8.90 -8.70
C MET A 96 10.44 -10.08 -8.82
N VAL A 97 9.94 -11.32 -8.92
CA VAL A 97 10.79 -12.51 -9.12
C VAL A 97 11.57 -12.43 -10.42
N GLU A 98 10.93 -11.99 -11.50
CA GLU A 98 11.55 -11.81 -12.81
C GLU A 98 12.60 -10.69 -12.79
N LEU A 99 12.27 -9.56 -12.17
CA LEU A 99 13.15 -8.42 -12.00
C LEU A 99 14.45 -8.81 -11.28
N VAL A 100 14.35 -9.49 -10.13
CA VAL A 100 15.55 -9.88 -9.38
C VAL A 100 16.45 -10.80 -10.20
N LYS A 101 15.87 -11.78 -10.91
CA LYS A 101 16.63 -12.67 -11.80
C LYS A 101 17.33 -11.90 -12.92
N GLU A 102 16.69 -10.88 -13.47
CA GLU A 102 17.29 -10.04 -14.49
C GLU A 102 18.45 -9.20 -13.94
N LEU A 103 18.25 -8.54 -12.80
CA LEU A 103 19.29 -7.73 -12.16
C LEU A 103 20.49 -8.59 -11.73
N ASP A 104 20.25 -9.82 -11.26
CA ASP A 104 21.32 -10.79 -11.01
C ASP A 104 22.10 -11.14 -12.28
N LYS A 105 21.40 -11.40 -13.40
CA LYS A 105 22.03 -11.71 -14.69
C LYS A 105 22.84 -10.54 -15.25
N LEU A 106 22.40 -9.31 -15.01
CA LEU A 106 23.12 -8.11 -15.41
C LEU A 106 24.35 -7.84 -14.52
N GLY A 107 24.50 -8.55 -13.39
CA GLY A 107 25.63 -8.38 -12.48
C GLY A 107 25.64 -7.04 -11.76
N VAL A 108 24.47 -6.39 -11.63
CA VAL A 108 24.34 -5.05 -11.02
C VAL A 108 23.97 -5.09 -9.53
N LEU A 109 23.65 -6.28 -9.00
CA LEU A 109 23.34 -6.48 -7.58
C LEU A 109 24.60 -6.81 -6.79
N GLU A 110 24.79 -6.12 -5.68
CA GLU A 110 25.84 -6.38 -4.71
C GLU A 110 25.27 -7.18 -3.53
N LEU A 111 26.08 -8.07 -2.96
CA LEU A 111 25.74 -8.79 -1.74
C LEU A 111 26.27 -8.01 -0.54
N ASP A 112 25.38 -7.58 0.35
CA ASP A 112 25.68 -6.80 1.55
C ASP A 112 24.99 -7.44 2.76
N GLU A 113 25.77 -8.05 3.65
CA GLU A 113 25.25 -8.73 4.87
C GLU A 113 24.12 -9.73 4.58
N GLY A 114 24.25 -10.48 3.47
CA GLY A 114 23.25 -11.45 3.01
C GLY A 114 22.05 -10.83 2.28
N ARG A 115 21.96 -9.51 2.19
CA ARG A 115 20.96 -8.79 1.38
C ARG A 115 21.49 -8.57 -0.03
N LYS A 116 20.59 -8.51 -1.02
CA LYS A 116 20.93 -8.05 -2.37
C LYS A 116 20.57 -6.58 -2.50
N ILE A 117 21.54 -5.76 -2.82
CA ILE A 117 21.37 -4.32 -2.93
C ILE A 117 21.71 -3.82 -4.35
N LEU A 118 21.03 -2.77 -4.80
CA LEU A 118 21.31 -2.06 -6.03
C LEU A 118 21.83 -0.66 -5.69
N ARG A 119 23.10 -0.39 -6.01
CA ARG A 119 23.70 0.94 -5.83
C ARG A 119 23.37 1.84 -7.01
N VAL A 120 22.76 2.98 -6.73
CA VAL A 120 22.43 3.99 -7.73
C VAL A 120 23.30 5.25 -7.59
N GLY A 121 23.83 5.49 -6.39
CA GLY A 121 24.75 6.57 -6.04
C GLY A 121 25.63 6.21 -4.84
N GLN A 122 26.22 7.22 -4.18
CA GLN A 122 27.21 7.00 -3.11
C GLN A 122 26.62 6.80 -1.70
N GLU A 123 25.40 7.26 -1.42
CA GLU A 123 24.91 7.32 -0.03
C GLU A 123 24.02 6.14 0.39
N VAL A 124 22.89 5.91 -0.29
CA VAL A 124 21.91 4.89 0.13
C VAL A 124 21.58 3.94 -1.03
N PRO A 125 21.79 2.62 -0.86
CA PRO A 125 21.40 1.65 -1.87
C PRO A 125 19.94 1.22 -1.72
N LEU A 126 19.34 0.75 -2.82
CA LEU A 126 18.06 0.05 -2.78
C LEU A 126 18.29 -1.39 -2.31
N THR A 127 17.58 -1.84 -1.28
CA THR A 127 17.59 -3.24 -0.82
C THR A 127 16.56 -4.04 -1.59
N VAL A 128 16.98 -4.72 -2.65
CA VAL A 128 16.09 -5.47 -3.56
C VAL A 128 15.68 -6.82 -2.97
N VAL A 129 16.52 -7.45 -2.16
CA VAL A 129 16.18 -8.70 -1.45
C VAL A 129 16.78 -8.67 -0.05
N LYS A 130 15.98 -9.00 0.96
CA LYS A 130 16.44 -9.13 2.35
C LYS A 130 17.27 -10.40 2.54
N SER A 131 17.94 -10.51 3.70
CA SER A 131 18.72 -11.69 4.08
C SER A 131 17.89 -12.96 4.22
N ASP A 132 16.58 -12.84 4.47
CA ASP A 132 15.61 -13.94 4.52
C ASP A 132 15.05 -14.33 3.13
N GLY A 133 15.53 -13.70 2.05
CA GLY A 133 15.05 -13.91 0.69
C GLY A 133 13.75 -13.15 0.35
N GLY A 134 13.17 -12.41 1.30
CA GLY A 134 11.96 -11.63 1.08
C GLY A 134 12.21 -10.37 0.26
N PHE A 135 11.24 -10.02 -0.58
CA PHE A 135 11.21 -8.75 -1.30
C PHE A 135 10.83 -7.58 -0.38
N THR A 136 11.15 -6.37 -0.81
CA THR A 136 10.93 -5.10 -0.10
C THR A 136 10.09 -4.15 -0.96
N TYR A 137 9.81 -2.95 -0.42
CA TYR A 137 9.19 -1.86 -1.18
C TYR A 137 10.05 -1.44 -2.38
N ASP A 138 11.37 -1.48 -2.26
CA ASP A 138 12.29 -1.19 -3.37
C ASP A 138 12.08 -2.16 -4.53
N THR A 139 11.87 -3.44 -4.23
CA THR A 139 11.59 -4.46 -5.25
C THR A 139 10.26 -4.20 -5.95
N SER A 140 9.20 -3.90 -5.19
CA SER A 140 7.86 -3.69 -5.75
C SER A 140 7.80 -2.42 -6.58
N ASP A 141 8.41 -1.33 -6.14
CA ASP A 141 8.38 -0.05 -6.87
C ASP A 141 9.25 -0.08 -8.13
N LEU A 142 10.39 -0.77 -8.10
CA LEU A 142 11.19 -1.02 -9.31
C LEU A 142 10.40 -1.88 -10.31
N ALA A 143 9.73 -2.94 -9.85
CA ALA A 143 8.91 -3.79 -10.71
C ALA A 143 7.73 -3.01 -11.30
N ALA A 144 7.08 -2.16 -10.50
CA ALA A 144 5.98 -1.32 -10.94
C ALA A 144 6.43 -0.26 -11.95
N LEU A 145 7.56 0.41 -11.72
CA LEU A 145 8.13 1.37 -12.66
C LEU A 145 8.42 0.69 -14.01
N LYS A 146 9.12 -0.44 -13.99
CA LYS A 146 9.42 -1.20 -15.21
C LYS A 146 8.15 -1.63 -15.94
N TYR A 147 7.16 -2.16 -15.21
CA TYR A 147 5.89 -2.56 -15.80
C TYR A 147 5.20 -1.38 -16.51
N ARG A 148 5.11 -0.23 -15.86
CA ARG A 148 4.49 0.98 -16.42
C ARG A 148 5.22 1.47 -17.68
N LEU A 149 6.55 1.38 -17.70
CA LEU A 149 7.36 1.84 -18.83
C LEU A 149 7.32 0.89 -20.04
N PHE A 150 7.28 -0.43 -19.81
CA PHE A 150 7.43 -1.44 -20.88
C PHE A 150 6.11 -2.11 -21.28
N VAL A 151 5.22 -2.34 -20.32
CA VAL A 151 3.93 -3.02 -20.55
C VAL A 151 2.83 -2.00 -20.78
N ASP A 152 2.62 -1.06 -19.84
CA ASP A 152 1.66 0.02 -20.06
C ASP A 152 2.15 1.03 -21.11
N LYS A 153 3.47 1.04 -21.38
CA LYS A 153 4.14 1.94 -22.34
C LYS A 153 3.84 3.43 -22.07
N ALA A 154 3.76 3.80 -20.81
CA ALA A 154 3.47 5.17 -20.42
C ALA A 154 4.58 6.13 -20.89
N ASP A 155 4.17 7.25 -21.49
CA ASP A 155 5.05 8.39 -21.81
C ASP A 155 5.34 9.25 -20.58
N TRP A 156 4.38 9.30 -19.64
CA TRP A 156 4.50 10.01 -18.38
C TRP A 156 3.93 9.18 -17.22
N VAL A 157 4.76 8.93 -16.21
CA VAL A 157 4.36 8.31 -14.94
C VAL A 157 4.47 9.34 -13.82
N ILE A 158 3.37 9.55 -13.10
CA ILE A 158 3.30 10.49 -11.96
C ILE A 158 3.07 9.70 -10.68
N TYR A 159 3.94 9.88 -9.69
CA TYR A 159 3.80 9.33 -8.35
C TYR A 159 3.35 10.44 -7.39
N VAL A 160 2.17 10.27 -6.79
CA VAL A 160 1.64 11.23 -5.81
C VAL A 160 1.76 10.63 -4.41
N VAL A 161 2.75 11.07 -3.63
CA VAL A 161 3.06 10.49 -2.31
C VAL A 161 3.50 11.54 -1.28
N ASP A 162 3.57 11.15 -0.01
CA ASP A 162 4.09 12.01 1.06
C ASP A 162 5.57 12.37 0.82
N ALA A 163 5.94 13.61 1.15
CA ALA A 163 7.29 14.14 0.96
C ALA A 163 8.39 13.36 1.71
N GLY A 164 8.05 12.63 2.79
CA GLY A 164 8.96 11.74 3.48
C GLY A 164 9.46 10.55 2.64
N GLN A 165 8.81 10.24 1.52
CA GLN A 165 9.23 9.19 0.59
C GLN A 165 10.04 9.71 -0.61
N SER A 166 10.37 11.01 -0.65
CA SER A 166 11.00 11.61 -1.84
C SER A 166 12.32 10.94 -2.22
N LEU A 167 13.20 10.72 -1.24
CA LEU A 167 14.50 10.07 -1.45
C LEU A 167 14.34 8.65 -2.04
N HIS A 168 13.35 7.89 -1.57
CA HIS A 168 13.07 6.55 -2.08
C HIS A 168 12.73 6.58 -3.57
N PHE A 169 11.79 7.44 -3.97
CA PHE A 169 11.38 7.54 -5.37
C PHE A 169 12.49 8.10 -6.27
N GLU A 170 13.28 9.06 -5.79
CA GLU A 170 14.47 9.54 -6.50
C GLU A 170 15.46 8.40 -6.78
N LEU A 171 15.70 7.51 -5.82
CA LEU A 171 16.54 6.33 -6.01
C LEU A 171 15.94 5.33 -7.01
N VAL A 172 14.63 5.08 -6.95
CA VAL A 172 13.92 4.21 -7.91
C VAL A 172 14.02 4.76 -9.34
N TYR A 173 13.88 6.07 -9.52
CA TYR A 173 13.99 6.73 -10.82
C TYR A 173 15.41 6.65 -11.37
N ALA A 174 16.39 7.00 -10.54
CA ALA A 174 17.79 6.91 -10.91
C ALA A 174 18.19 5.46 -11.23
N ALA A 175 17.60 4.46 -10.55
CA ALA A 175 17.83 3.05 -10.85
C ALA A 175 17.27 2.69 -12.23
N GLY A 176 16.05 3.13 -12.54
CA GLY A 176 15.47 2.94 -13.88
C GLY A 176 16.33 3.56 -14.99
N GLN A 177 16.89 4.74 -14.77
CA GLN A 177 17.80 5.40 -15.73
C GLN A 177 19.13 4.64 -15.85
N LYS A 178 19.74 4.26 -14.72
CA LYS A 178 20.99 3.47 -14.69
C LYS A 178 20.84 2.12 -15.41
N LEU A 179 19.66 1.50 -15.31
CA LEU A 179 19.32 0.24 -15.96
C LEU A 179 18.89 0.41 -17.42
N GLY A 180 18.87 1.63 -17.95
CA GLY A 180 18.51 1.92 -19.33
C GLY A 180 17.03 1.71 -19.64
N TRP A 181 16.15 1.75 -18.63
CA TRP A 181 14.70 1.58 -18.83
C TRP A 181 14.04 2.79 -19.48
N TYR A 182 14.59 3.99 -19.24
CA TYR A 182 14.16 5.23 -19.85
C TYR A 182 15.23 6.31 -19.75
N SER A 183 15.14 7.32 -20.61
CA SER A 183 15.83 8.60 -20.48
C SER A 183 14.82 9.72 -20.15
N PRO A 184 15.16 10.70 -19.29
CA PRO A 184 14.32 11.88 -19.04
C PRO A 184 14.00 12.70 -20.31
N THR A 185 14.78 12.54 -21.39
CA THR A 185 14.53 13.18 -22.69
C THR A 185 13.46 12.48 -23.51
N GLU A 186 13.15 11.22 -23.21
CA GLU A 186 12.21 10.37 -23.96
C GLU A 186 10.91 10.14 -23.20
N LYS A 187 10.99 9.90 -21.89
CA LYS A 187 9.86 9.63 -21.02
C LYS A 187 9.96 10.43 -19.74
N ARG A 188 8.80 10.80 -19.17
CA ARG A 188 8.71 11.55 -17.93
C ARG A 188 8.34 10.63 -16.78
N VAL A 189 9.11 10.70 -15.71
CA VAL A 189 8.80 10.00 -14.45
C VAL A 189 8.97 11.02 -13.34
N GLU A 190 7.87 11.39 -12.68
CA GLU A 190 7.82 12.54 -11.78
C GLU A 190 7.20 12.18 -10.43
N LEU A 191 7.76 12.78 -9.39
CA LEU A 191 7.22 12.77 -8.05
C LEU A 191 6.46 14.07 -7.80
N VAL A 192 5.17 13.95 -7.48
CA VAL A 192 4.34 15.04 -6.95
C VAL A 192 4.17 14.78 -5.46
N SER A 193 5.04 15.39 -4.65
CA SER A 193 4.99 15.20 -3.21
C SER A 193 4.05 16.19 -2.51
N PHE A 194 3.44 15.75 -1.40
CA PHE A 194 2.66 16.62 -0.52
C PHE A 194 3.20 16.57 0.92
N GLY A 195 2.99 17.67 1.66
CA GLY A 195 3.46 17.81 3.05
C GLY A 195 2.53 17.15 4.07
N LEU A 196 2.96 17.16 5.33
CA LEU A 196 2.19 16.59 6.43
C LEU A 196 0.87 17.35 6.67
N VAL A 197 -0.19 16.60 6.97
CA VAL A 197 -1.45 17.17 7.46
C VAL A 197 -1.29 17.51 8.95
N LEU A 198 -1.42 18.80 9.27
CA LEU A 198 -1.29 19.33 10.62
C LEU A 198 -2.65 19.69 11.22
N GLY A 199 -2.78 19.54 12.54
CA GLY A 199 -3.88 20.10 13.32
C GLY A 199 -3.71 21.58 13.59
N GLU A 200 -4.72 22.19 14.20
CA GLU A 200 -4.70 23.60 14.63
C GLU A 200 -3.54 23.90 15.61
N ASP A 201 -3.08 22.88 16.33
CA ASP A 201 -1.94 22.94 17.25
C ASP A 201 -0.57 22.87 16.56
N LYS A 202 -0.54 22.86 15.22
CA LYS A 202 0.66 22.68 14.37
C LYS A 202 1.37 21.34 14.58
N LYS A 203 0.73 20.35 15.20
CA LYS A 203 1.25 18.99 15.31
C LYS A 203 0.58 18.08 14.30
N LYS A 204 1.11 16.85 14.15
CA LYS A 204 0.54 15.84 13.25
C LYS A 204 -0.93 15.62 13.57
N PHE A 205 -1.78 15.71 12.54
CA PHE A 205 -3.23 15.59 12.69
C PHE A 205 -3.59 14.22 13.28
N LYS A 206 -4.21 14.25 14.47
CA LYS A 206 -4.63 13.08 15.25
C LYS A 206 -5.95 13.38 15.96
N THR A 207 -6.68 12.33 16.32
CA THR A 207 -7.85 12.45 17.21
C THR A 207 -7.41 12.91 18.61
N ARG A 208 -8.38 13.35 19.44
CA ARG A 208 -8.13 13.74 20.84
C ARG A 208 -7.56 12.59 21.69
N SER A 209 -7.81 11.33 21.34
CA SER A 209 -7.23 10.15 22.00
C SER A 209 -5.82 9.80 21.48
N GLY A 210 -5.34 10.48 20.44
CA GLY A 210 -4.05 10.19 19.80
C GLY A 210 -4.12 9.13 18.69
N ASP A 211 -5.31 8.57 18.42
CA ASP A 211 -5.57 7.66 17.31
C ASP A 211 -5.64 8.40 15.96
N THR A 212 -5.44 7.66 14.86
CA THR A 212 -5.66 8.16 13.50
C THR A 212 -7.14 8.47 13.26
N VAL A 213 -7.44 9.65 12.71
CA VAL A 213 -8.80 10.06 12.33
C VAL A 213 -9.25 9.24 11.12
N ARG A 214 -10.46 8.66 11.17
CA ARG A 214 -11.05 7.98 10.00
C ARG A 214 -11.51 9.03 9.00
N LEU A 215 -11.22 8.81 7.71
CA LEU A 215 -11.61 9.77 6.66
C LEU A 215 -13.13 9.90 6.54
N THR A 216 -13.88 8.82 6.78
CA THR A 216 -15.35 8.85 6.84
C THR A 216 -15.87 9.87 7.83
N ASP A 217 -15.31 9.88 9.05
CA ASP A 217 -15.72 10.80 10.12
C ASP A 217 -15.42 12.26 9.75
N LEU A 218 -14.30 12.49 9.05
CA LEU A 218 -13.93 13.82 8.56
C LEU A 218 -14.90 14.32 7.48
N LEU A 219 -15.30 13.45 6.55
CA LEU A 219 -16.26 13.80 5.51
C LEU A 219 -17.65 14.05 6.10
N ASP A 220 -18.06 13.28 7.10
CA ASP A 220 -19.34 13.45 7.81
C ASP A 220 -19.40 14.78 8.57
N GLU A 221 -18.34 15.11 9.30
CA GLU A 221 -18.22 16.41 9.99
C GLU A 221 -18.20 17.58 8.99
N GLY A 222 -17.55 17.40 7.84
CA GLY A 222 -17.57 18.37 6.75
C GLY A 222 -18.98 18.67 6.24
N MET A 223 -19.76 17.63 5.96
CA MET A 223 -21.17 17.75 5.54
C MET A 223 -22.02 18.45 6.60
N LYS A 224 -21.90 18.04 7.87
CA LYS A 224 -22.63 18.64 8.98
C LYS A 224 -22.36 20.14 9.13
N ARG A 225 -21.09 20.55 9.02
CA ARG A 225 -20.70 21.98 9.08
C ARG A 225 -21.19 22.77 7.87
N ALA A 226 -21.16 22.15 6.68
CA ALA A 226 -21.68 22.78 5.47
C ALA A 226 -23.20 23.01 5.56
N GLU A 227 -23.95 21.99 6.00
CA GLU A 227 -25.40 22.06 6.21
C GLU A 227 -25.78 23.15 7.21
N ALA A 228 -25.12 23.19 8.38
CA ALA A 228 -25.37 24.22 9.39
C ALA A 228 -25.20 25.65 8.83
N LYS A 229 -24.18 25.88 7.99
CA LYS A 229 -23.96 27.18 7.34
C LYS A 229 -24.98 27.51 6.25
N LEU A 230 -25.54 26.51 5.58
CA LEU A 230 -26.59 26.72 4.58
C LEU A 230 -27.90 27.14 5.24
N LEU A 231 -28.26 26.48 6.34
CA LEU A 231 -29.43 26.81 7.17
C LEU A 231 -29.31 28.20 7.80
N GLU A 232 -28.14 28.56 8.33
CA GLU A 232 -27.88 29.91 8.88
C GLU A 232 -28.11 31.01 7.83
N LYS A 233 -27.78 30.74 6.56
CA LYS A 233 -27.92 31.68 5.45
C LYS A 233 -29.30 31.64 4.78
N GLU A 234 -30.25 30.89 5.34
CA GLU A 234 -31.58 30.64 4.78
C GLU A 234 -31.57 30.17 3.31
N ARG A 235 -30.47 29.54 2.87
CA ARG A 235 -30.34 29.06 1.48
C ARG A 235 -31.21 27.83 1.21
N ASP A 236 -31.67 27.17 2.26
CA ASP A 236 -32.73 26.15 2.24
C ASP A 236 -34.10 26.71 1.83
N LYS A 237 -34.30 28.03 1.93
CA LYS A 237 -35.56 28.71 1.55
C LYS A 237 -35.53 29.32 0.15
N VAL A 238 -34.36 29.36 -0.50
CA VAL A 238 -34.23 29.87 -1.87
C VAL A 238 -34.58 28.74 -2.83
N SER A 239 -35.84 28.68 -3.26
CA SER A 239 -36.27 27.83 -4.37
C SER A 239 -35.68 28.37 -5.67
N ILE A 240 -35.07 27.50 -6.48
CA ILE A 240 -34.69 27.79 -7.88
C ILE A 240 -35.95 27.73 -8.74
#